data_AF-X1EWS5-F1
#
_entry.id   AF-X1EWS5-F1
#
_cell.length_a   1.000
_cell.length_b   1.000
_cell.length_c   1.000
_cell.angle_alpha   90.00
_cell.angle_beta   90.00
_cell.angle_gamma   90.00
#
_symmetry.space_group_name_H-M   'P 1'
#
loop_
_entity.id
_entity.type
_entity.pdbx_description
1 polymer ?
#
loop_
_entity_poly.entity_id
_entity_poly.type
_entity_poly.pdbx_seq_one_letter_code
_entity_poly.pdbx_strand_id
1 'polypeptide(L)'
;MALPVSDWVDKECQLWLWTTNSHLHDAFHCLERWGFRYITTATWVKTSYGLGYWLRGQTEHVLLAVRGNPREFLKGPHGAAEHGYSTVIMAPRTHHSEKPQAFYDMAEALGAEPRLEVFARKHRLGWDTWGDELGIKL
;
A
#
# COMPACT_ATOMS: atom_id res chain seq x y z
N MET A 1 6.01 0.67 -20.27
CA MET A 1 4.61 1.13 -20.22
C MET A 1 4.20 1.17 -18.75
N ALA A 2 3.57 2.25 -18.30
CA ALA A 2 3.04 2.31 -16.93
C ALA A 2 1.79 1.42 -16.83
N LEU A 3 1.57 0.79 -15.68
CA LEU A 3 0.34 0.02 -15.45
C LEU A 3 -0.89 0.95 -15.54
N PRO A 4 -2.00 0.49 -16.15
CA PRO A 4 -3.24 1.27 -16.27
C PRO A 4 -4.06 1.22 -14.97
N VAL A 5 -3.46 1.52 -13.81
CA VAL A 5 -4.11 1.40 -12.50
C VAL A 5 -5.40 2.23 -12.43
N SER A 6 -5.44 3.38 -13.10
CA SER A 6 -6.63 4.24 -13.16
C SER A 6 -7.85 3.55 -13.76
N ASP A 7 -7.65 2.57 -14.64
CA ASP A 7 -8.72 1.82 -15.33
C ASP A 7 -9.24 0.64 -14.51
N TRP A 8 -8.49 0.22 -13.48
CA TRP A 8 -8.82 -0.94 -12.64
C TRP A 8 -9.59 -0.61 -11.38
N VAL A 9 -9.63 0.68 -11.00
CA VAL A 9 -10.12 1.12 -9.69
C VAL A 9 -11.31 2.06 -9.83
N ASP A 10 -12.10 2.21 -8.77
CA ASP A 10 -13.24 3.14 -8.73
C ASP A 10 -12.83 4.61 -8.71
N LYS A 11 -13.69 5.50 -9.21
CA LYS A 11 -13.41 6.95 -9.30
C LYS A 11 -13.12 7.58 -7.93
N GLU A 12 -13.64 6.99 -6.87
CA GLU A 12 -13.40 7.39 -5.49
C GLU A 12 -12.83 6.22 -4.69
N CYS A 13 -11.53 6.25 -4.41
CA CYS A 13 -10.86 5.14 -3.76
C CYS A 13 -9.58 5.57 -3.04
N GLN A 14 -9.07 4.66 -2.21
CA GLN A 14 -7.75 4.78 -1.57
C GLN A 14 -6.73 3.95 -2.35
N LEU A 15 -5.48 4.40 -2.34
CA LEU A 15 -4.33 3.66 -2.83
C LEU A 15 -3.27 3.62 -1.73
N TRP A 16 -2.77 2.41 -1.47
CA TRP A 16 -1.65 2.15 -0.57
C TRP A 16 -0.44 1.69 -1.41
N LEU A 17 0.47 2.61 -1.72
CA LEU A 17 1.60 2.35 -2.60
C LEU A 17 2.89 2.12 -1.82
N TRP A 18 3.35 0.87 -1.79
CA TRP A 18 4.66 0.51 -1.22
C TRP A 18 5.80 1.04 -2.09
N THR A 19 6.83 1.60 -1.44
CA THR A 19 8.05 2.08 -2.08
C THR A 19 9.26 1.93 -1.16
N THR A 20 10.45 1.89 -1.77
CA THR A 20 11.73 1.91 -1.07
C THR A 20 12.32 3.32 -1.08
N ASN A 21 13.30 3.58 -0.22
CA ASN A 21 14.03 4.86 -0.21
C ASN A 21 14.51 5.29 -1.61
N SER A 22 15.00 4.35 -2.42
CA SER A 22 15.52 4.62 -3.78
C SER A 22 14.45 4.96 -4.81
N HIS A 23 13.20 4.52 -4.62
CA HIS A 23 12.10 4.71 -5.58
C HIS A 23 11.02 5.66 -5.04
N LEU A 24 11.31 6.37 -3.95
CA LEU A 24 10.33 7.26 -3.32
C LEU A 24 9.90 8.36 -4.30
N HIS A 25 10.85 8.94 -5.03
CA HIS A 25 10.58 9.96 -6.04
C HIS A 25 9.69 9.41 -7.17
N ASP A 26 10.02 8.24 -7.72
CA ASP A 26 9.23 7.60 -8.79
C ASP A 26 7.83 7.20 -8.33
N ALA A 27 7.67 6.82 -7.06
CA ALA A 27 6.37 6.50 -6.49
C ALA A 27 5.42 7.71 -6.52
N PHE A 28 5.91 8.92 -6.27
CA PHE A 28 5.10 10.14 -6.40
C PHE A 28 4.70 10.41 -7.86
N HIS A 29 5.60 10.19 -8.82
CA HIS A 29 5.26 10.28 -10.25
C HIS A 29 4.16 9.27 -10.64
N CYS A 30 4.19 8.05 -10.08
CA CYS A 30 3.13 7.08 -10.28
C CYS A 30 1.79 7.56 -9.72
N LEU A 31 1.77 8.13 -8.50
CA LEU A 31 0.54 8.70 -7.92
C LEU A 31 -0.07 9.76 -8.84
N GLU A 32 0.74 10.72 -9.28
CA GLU A 32 0.28 11.79 -10.19
C GLU A 32 -0.25 11.23 -11.50
N ARG A 33 0.48 10.29 -12.11
CA ARG A 33 0.09 9.69 -13.38
C ARG A 33 -1.20 8.89 -13.28
N TRP A 34 -1.43 8.22 -12.15
CA TRP A 34 -2.64 7.45 -11.91
C TRP A 34 -3.83 8.29 -11.40
N GLY A 35 -3.62 9.59 -11.17
CA GLY A 35 -4.65 10.53 -10.72
C GLY A 35 -4.94 10.47 -9.22
N PHE A 36 -3.96 10.06 -8.41
CA PHE A 36 -4.07 9.99 -6.96
C PHE A 36 -3.36 11.18 -6.30
N ARG A 37 -4.03 11.76 -5.30
CA ARG A 37 -3.48 12.79 -4.42
C ARG A 37 -2.95 12.16 -3.15
N TYR A 38 -1.68 12.41 -2.85
CA TYR A 38 -1.03 11.98 -1.61
C TYR A 38 -1.76 12.52 -0.35
N ILE A 39 -1.84 11.69 0.70
CA ILE A 39 -2.40 12.03 2.01
C ILE A 39 -1.35 11.95 3.11
N THR A 40 -0.78 10.76 3.34
CA THR A 40 0.17 10.51 4.43
C THR A 40 1.04 9.30 4.11
N THR A 41 2.12 9.13 4.87
CA THR A 41 3.05 8.00 4.72
C THR A 41 3.11 7.21 6.02
N ALA A 42 2.93 5.90 5.93
CA ALA A 42 3.36 4.98 6.97
C ALA A 42 4.72 4.35 6.60
N THR A 43 5.52 4.03 7.59
CA THR A 43 6.88 3.50 7.42
C THR A 43 7.04 2.21 8.19
N TRP A 44 7.36 1.15 7.47
CA TRP A 44 7.81 -0.10 8.07
C TRP A 44 9.27 0.01 8.49
N VAL A 45 9.50 -0.01 9.80
CA VAL A 45 10.84 -0.05 10.41
C VAL A 45 11.20 -1.50 10.71
N LYS A 46 12.29 -1.94 10.08
CA LYS A 46 12.81 -3.31 10.20
C LYS A 46 13.75 -3.43 11.38
N THR A 47 13.75 -4.59 12.01
CA THR A 47 14.63 -4.90 13.14
C THR A 47 16.10 -5.12 12.74
N SER A 48 16.42 -5.18 11.45
CA SER A 48 17.78 -5.37 10.94
C SER A 48 18.06 -4.54 9.69
N TYR A 49 19.35 -4.22 9.49
CA TYR A 49 19.82 -3.48 8.32
C TYR A 49 19.80 -4.35 7.06
N GLY A 50 19.18 -3.84 6.00
CA GLY A 50 19.25 -4.37 4.65
C GLY A 50 20.48 -3.86 3.88
N LEU A 51 20.41 -3.98 2.56
CA LEU A 51 21.42 -3.47 1.62
C LEU A 51 21.35 -1.93 1.51
N GLY A 52 22.39 -1.33 0.95
CA GLY A 52 22.42 0.10 0.62
C GLY A 52 23.85 0.61 0.42
N TYR A 53 24.03 1.53 -0.53
CA TYR A 53 25.34 2.07 -0.91
C TYR A 53 25.75 3.24 0.01
N TRP A 54 24.88 4.25 0.11
CA TRP A 54 25.12 5.44 0.96
C TRP A 54 24.64 5.24 2.40
N LEU A 55 23.43 4.69 2.57
CA LEU A 55 22.82 4.37 3.85
C LEU A 55 22.25 2.95 3.80
N ARG A 56 22.35 2.20 4.90
CA ARG A 56 21.80 0.85 4.99
C ARG A 56 20.27 0.92 5.13
N GLY A 57 19.54 0.28 4.23
CA GLY A 57 18.09 0.32 4.23
C GLY A 57 17.49 -0.41 5.44
N GLN A 58 16.86 0.32 6.34
CA GLN A 58 16.11 -0.23 7.48
C GLN A 58 14.61 0.04 7.37
N THR A 59 14.18 0.79 6.35
CA THR A 59 12.80 1.19 6.16
C THR A 59 12.27 0.81 4.78
N GLU A 60 10.97 0.52 4.72
CA GLU A 60 10.13 0.63 3.52
C GLU A 60 8.97 1.56 3.85
N HIS A 61 8.47 2.29 2.86
CA HIS A 61 7.41 3.28 3.03
C HIS A 61 6.16 2.81 2.29
N VAL A 62 4.99 3.12 2.82
CA VAL A 62 3.72 2.98 2.11
C VAL A 62 3.02 4.33 2.09
N LEU A 63 2.77 4.82 0.87
CA LEU A 63 2.10 6.09 0.64
C LEU A 63 0.59 5.82 0.61
N LEU A 64 -0.15 6.44 1.53
CA LEU A 64 -1.60 6.53 1.43
C LEU A 64 -1.94 7.72 0.54
N ALA A 65 -2.68 7.44 -0.54
CA ALA A 65 -3.17 8.41 -1.48
C ALA A 65 -4.65 8.16 -1.79
N VAL A 66 -5.32 9.16 -2.35
CA VAL A 66 -6.75 9.10 -2.66
C VAL A 66 -7.06 9.62 -4.05
N ARG A 67 -8.08 9.04 -4.68
CA ARG A 67 -8.71 9.55 -5.90
C ARG A 67 -10.13 9.99 -5.57
N GLY A 68 -10.59 11.11 -6.15
CA GLY A 68 -11.90 11.68 -5.85
C GLY A 68 -11.99 12.29 -4.44
N ASN A 69 -13.18 12.25 -3.83
CA ASN A 69 -13.44 12.77 -2.49
C ASN A 69 -13.91 11.65 -1.55
N PRO A 70 -13.03 10.75 -1.10
CA PRO A 70 -13.43 9.53 -0.43
C PRO A 70 -13.89 9.73 1.02
N ARG A 71 -14.33 10.92 1.43
CA ARG A 71 -14.84 11.18 2.79
C ARG A 71 -15.95 10.20 3.19
N GLU A 72 -16.67 9.64 2.22
CA GLU A 72 -17.69 8.60 2.42
C GLU A 72 -17.10 7.17 2.52
N PHE A 73 -15.88 6.95 2.01
CA PHE A 73 -15.15 5.66 1.96
C PHE A 73 -13.95 5.57 2.93
N LEU A 74 -13.79 6.54 3.84
CA LEU A 74 -12.80 6.53 4.93
C LEU A 74 -13.17 5.56 6.08
N LYS A 75 -14.19 4.73 5.87
CA LYS A 75 -14.72 3.81 6.87
C LYS A 75 -14.62 2.41 6.30
N GLY A 76 -13.57 1.68 6.65
CA GLY A 76 -13.62 0.23 6.62
C GLY A 76 -14.74 -0.28 7.54
N PRO A 77 -14.98 -1.60 7.62
CA PRO A 77 -16.03 -2.18 8.46
C PRO A 77 -15.98 -1.76 9.95
N HIS A 78 -14.86 -1.19 10.40
CA HIS A 78 -14.63 -0.71 11.77
C HIS A 78 -14.85 0.81 11.96
N GLY A 79 -15.14 1.58 10.90
CA GLY A 79 -15.48 3.00 10.99
C GLY A 79 -14.31 3.94 11.35
N ALA A 80 -14.43 5.20 10.94
CA ALA A 80 -13.46 6.28 11.22
C ALA A 80 -13.39 6.72 12.70
N ALA A 81 -13.89 5.92 13.64
CA ALA A 81 -14.03 6.28 15.06
C ALA A 81 -12.99 5.60 15.98
N GLU A 82 -12.22 4.63 15.49
CA GLU A 82 -11.21 3.90 16.28
C GLU A 82 -9.77 4.14 15.76
N HIS A 83 -9.41 5.38 15.42
CA HIS A 83 -8.10 5.70 14.82
C HIS A 83 -6.94 5.63 15.82
N GLY A 84 -6.43 4.42 16.07
CA GLY A 84 -5.21 4.16 16.86
C GLY A 84 -3.99 3.73 16.03
N TYR A 85 -4.10 3.66 14.70
CA TYR A 85 -3.01 3.19 13.86
C TYR A 85 -1.88 4.22 13.75
N SER A 86 -0.65 3.77 14.01
CA SER A 86 0.56 4.57 13.90
C SER A 86 1.07 4.64 12.47
N THR A 87 1.70 5.75 12.09
CA THR A 87 2.51 5.84 10.86
C THR A 87 3.81 5.04 10.97
N VAL A 88 4.11 4.42 12.11
CA VAL A 88 5.24 3.49 12.29
C VAL A 88 4.71 2.06 12.38
N ILE A 89 5.19 1.20 11.49
CA ILE A 89 4.95 -0.24 11.53
C ILE A 89 6.26 -0.90 11.98
N MET A 90 6.32 -1.37 13.22
CA MET A 90 7.47 -2.13 13.74
C MET A 90 7.27 -3.61 13.46
N ALA A 91 8.06 -4.21 12.58
CA ALA A 91 7.99 -5.64 12.30
C ALA A 91 9.33 -6.18 11.77
N PRO A 92 9.71 -7.43 12.09
CA PRO A 92 10.88 -8.06 11.48
C PRO A 92 10.65 -8.36 10.00
N ARG A 93 11.73 -8.49 9.23
CA ARG A 93 11.67 -9.04 7.87
C ARG A 93 11.37 -10.54 7.94
N THR A 94 10.41 -10.99 7.15
CA THR A 94 10.13 -12.41 6.91
C THR A 94 10.70 -12.83 5.55
N HIS A 95 9.89 -13.40 4.66
CA HIS A 95 10.29 -13.78 3.31
C HIS A 95 10.63 -12.57 2.44
N HIS A 96 11.44 -12.78 1.41
CA HIS A 96 11.85 -11.72 0.48
C HIS A 96 10.62 -10.98 -0.07
N SER A 97 10.60 -9.65 0.06
CA SER A 97 9.52 -8.74 -0.35
C SER A 97 8.16 -8.93 0.34
N GLU A 98 8.03 -9.83 1.33
CA GLU A 98 6.78 -9.98 2.08
C GLU A 98 6.55 -8.78 3.01
N LYS A 99 5.36 -8.19 2.91
CA LYS A 99 4.93 -7.03 3.69
C LYS A 99 4.31 -7.50 5.01
N PRO A 100 4.47 -6.72 6.10
CA PRO A 100 4.01 -7.14 7.43
C PRO A 100 2.48 -7.24 7.51
N GLN A 101 1.96 -8.21 8.25
CA GLN A 101 0.50 -8.38 8.43
C GLN A 101 -0.16 -7.12 9.02
N ALA A 102 0.53 -6.42 9.92
CA ALA A 102 0.06 -5.16 10.51
C ALA A 102 -0.27 -4.06 9.46
N PHE A 103 0.35 -4.10 8.28
CA PHE A 103 -0.06 -3.20 7.19
C PHE A 103 -1.45 -3.56 6.66
N TYR A 104 -1.72 -4.84 6.43
CA TYR A 104 -3.01 -5.28 5.91
C TYR A 104 -4.12 -5.03 6.93
N ASP A 105 -3.87 -5.28 8.22
CA ASP A 105 -4.82 -4.96 9.29
C ASP A 105 -5.18 -3.46 9.29
N MET A 106 -4.18 -2.60 9.12
CA MET A 106 -4.38 -1.15 8.99
C MET A 106 -5.14 -0.77 7.71
N ALA A 107 -4.79 -1.36 6.56
CA ALA A 107 -5.43 -1.05 5.28
C ALA A 107 -6.89 -1.51 5.25
N GLU A 108 -7.22 -2.67 5.84
CA GLU A 108 -8.58 -3.19 5.94
C GLU A 108 -9.44 -2.39 6.93
N ALA A 109 -8.86 -1.91 8.03
CA ALA A 109 -9.57 -1.07 8.99
C ALA A 109 -9.91 0.32 8.42
N LEU A 110 -8.99 0.90 7.65
CA LEU A 110 -9.14 2.26 7.10
C LEU A 110 -9.82 2.28 5.72
N GLY A 111 -9.79 1.17 4.98
CA GLY A 111 -10.29 1.05 3.61
C GLY A 111 -11.55 0.21 3.51
N ALA A 112 -12.54 0.74 2.79
CA ALA A 112 -13.75 0.01 2.41
C ALA A 112 -13.47 -1.10 1.37
N GLU A 113 -14.45 -2.00 1.21
CA GLU A 113 -14.50 -2.96 0.11
C GLU A 113 -15.16 -2.33 -1.13
N PRO A 114 -14.88 -2.82 -2.35
CA PRO A 114 -13.96 -3.93 -2.70
C PRO A 114 -12.46 -3.54 -2.61
N ARG A 115 -11.57 -4.54 -2.54
CA ARG A 115 -10.11 -4.33 -2.40
C ARG A 115 -9.33 -5.13 -3.44
N LEU A 116 -8.26 -4.54 -3.96
CA LEU A 116 -7.37 -5.13 -4.96
C LEU A 116 -5.91 -5.09 -4.48
N GLU A 117 -5.22 -6.22 -4.48
CA GLU A 117 -3.77 -6.32 -4.27
C GLU A 117 -3.06 -6.55 -5.62
N VAL A 118 -2.27 -5.57 -6.05
CA VAL A 118 -1.46 -5.62 -7.28
C VAL A 118 -0.04 -6.08 -6.95
N PHE A 119 0.51 -6.96 -7.78
CA PHE A 119 1.75 -7.73 -7.55
C PHE A 119 1.64 -8.74 -6.40
N ALA A 120 0.43 -9.24 -6.15
CA ALA A 120 0.18 -10.28 -5.16
C ALA A 120 0.90 -11.60 -5.53
N ARG A 121 1.44 -12.29 -4.53
CA ARG A 121 2.05 -13.62 -4.67
C ARG A 121 1.22 -14.75 -4.04
N LYS A 122 0.17 -14.38 -3.29
CA LYS A 122 -0.77 -15.28 -2.65
C LYS A 122 -2.14 -14.65 -2.64
N HIS A 123 -3.19 -15.47 -2.70
CA HIS A 123 -4.55 -14.99 -2.47
C HIS A 123 -4.72 -14.57 -1.01
N ARG A 124 -5.48 -13.48 -0.79
CA ARG A 124 -5.89 -13.02 0.53
C ARG A 124 -7.41 -12.97 0.56
N LEU A 125 -8.01 -13.54 1.61
CA LEU A 125 -9.46 -13.50 1.78
C LEU A 125 -9.95 -12.04 1.81
N GLY A 126 -10.99 -11.72 1.04
CA GLY A 126 -11.53 -10.36 0.96
C GLY A 126 -10.77 -9.40 0.04
N TRP A 127 -9.79 -9.90 -0.72
CA TRP A 127 -9.03 -9.14 -1.71
C TRP A 127 -9.06 -9.84 -3.06
N ASP A 128 -9.35 -9.08 -4.12
CA ASP A 128 -8.99 -9.45 -5.47
C ASP A 128 -7.46 -9.32 -5.63
N THR A 129 -6.86 -10.18 -6.45
CA THR A 129 -5.40 -10.27 -6.55
C THR A 129 -4.92 -10.33 -7.99
N TRP A 130 -4.03 -9.42 -8.34
CA TRP A 130 -3.34 -9.37 -9.63
C TRP A 130 -1.84 -9.60 -9.42
N GLY A 131 -1.24 -10.58 -10.08
CA GLY A 131 0.20 -10.81 -10.01
C GLY A 131 0.67 -11.98 -10.87
N ASP A 132 1.89 -11.88 -11.38
CA ASP A 132 2.48 -12.87 -12.30
C ASP A 132 2.60 -14.26 -11.66
N GLU A 133 2.94 -14.31 -10.37
CA GLU A 133 3.06 -15.57 -9.62
C GLU A 133 1.70 -16.26 -9.35
N LEU A 134 0.59 -15.56 -9.60
CA LEU A 134 -0.77 -16.09 -9.50
C LEU A 134 -1.39 -16.43 -10.88
N GLY A 135 -0.62 -16.30 -11.96
CA GLY A 135 -1.13 -16.50 -13.33
C GLY A 135 -2.02 -15.37 -13.85
N ILE A 136 -1.95 -14.19 -13.20
CA ILE A 136 -2.68 -12.93 -13.46
C ILE A 136 -4.22 -13.04 -13.41
N LYS A 137 -4.90 -12.29 -12.51
CA LYS A 137 -6.29 -11.85 -12.75
C LYS A 137 -6.66 -10.44 -12.26
N LEU A 138 -6.80 -9.58 -13.25
CA LEU A 138 -7.79 -8.54 -13.57
C LEU A 138 -7.82 -8.48 -15.10
#